data_AF-A0A538UBH5-F1
#
_entry.id   AF-A0A538UBH5-F1
#
_cell.length_a   1.000
_cell.length_b   1.000
_cell.length_c   1.000
_cell.angle_alpha   90.00
_cell.angle_beta   90.00
_cell.angle_gamma   90.00
#
_symmetry.space_group_name_H-M   'P 1'
#
loop_
_entity.id
_entity.type
_entity.pdbx_description
1 polymer ?
#
loop_
_entity_poly.entity_id
_entity_poly.type
_entity_poly.pdbx_seq_one_letter_code
_entity_poly.pdbx_strand_id
1 'polypeptide(L)'
;MKTRLVPAWASDRILAAIYSVDSSSLMDWQARHFPVDIFVGLADRMDDLVRSARLVAPAMVREELDKVGTAGLKRWTDQHADIFVPVSRTA
;
A
#
# COMPACT_ATOMS: atom_id res chain seq x y z
N MET A 1 33.27 13.98 -3.11
CA MET A 1 31.92 13.51 -3.49
C MET A 1 31.98 11.97 -3.54
N LYS A 2 31.35 11.25 -2.60
CA LYS A 2 31.35 9.77 -2.60
C LYS A 2 30.16 9.30 -3.42
N THR A 3 30.41 8.73 -4.60
CA THR A 3 29.39 8.06 -5.42
C THR A 3 28.82 6.90 -4.61
N ARG A 4 27.53 6.96 -4.28
CA ARG A 4 26.84 5.87 -3.60
C ARG A 4 26.64 4.75 -4.63
N LEU A 5 27.39 3.65 -4.47
CA LEU A 5 27.18 2.45 -5.27
C LEU A 5 25.82 1.88 -4.92
N VAL A 6 24.89 1.96 -5.87
CA VAL A 6 23.62 1.27 -5.80
C VAL A 6 23.92 -0.21 -6.11
N PRO A 7 23.55 -1.17 -5.22
CA PRO A 7 23.85 -2.58 -5.45
C PRO A 7 23.21 -3.09 -6.74
N ALA A 8 23.82 -4.08 -7.39
CA ALA A 8 23.33 -4.62 -8.66
C ALA A 8 21.88 -5.15 -8.62
N TRP A 9 21.34 -5.50 -7.44
CA TRP A 9 19.92 -5.88 -7.30
C TRP A 9 18.94 -4.72 -7.53
N ALA A 10 19.42 -3.48 -7.49
CA ALA A 10 18.59 -2.28 -7.56
C ALA A 10 18.52 -1.65 -8.97
N SER A 11 19.13 -2.26 -10.00
CA SER A 11 19.20 -1.61 -11.32
C SER A 11 18.83 -2.45 -12.54
N ASP A 12 18.53 -3.74 -12.41
CA ASP A 12 17.96 -4.50 -13.54
C ASP A 12 16.87 -5.46 -13.06
N ARG A 13 15.63 -5.17 -13.48
CA ARG A 13 14.43 -6.02 -13.34
C ARG A 13 14.05 -6.39 -11.90
N ILE A 14 13.39 -5.45 -11.21
CA ILE A 14 12.17 -5.89 -10.55
C ILE A 14 11.17 -6.09 -11.69
N LEU A 15 10.84 -7.34 -12.07
CA LEU A 15 9.56 -7.62 -12.74
C LEU A 15 8.51 -6.91 -11.88
N ALA A 16 7.95 -5.80 -12.36
CA ALA A 16 7.42 -4.71 -11.52
C ALA A 16 6.78 -5.22 -10.22
N ALA A 17 7.50 -5.14 -9.09
CA ALA A 17 7.12 -5.87 -7.86
C ALA A 17 5.68 -5.56 -7.49
N ILE A 18 4.94 -6.61 -7.14
CA ILE A 18 3.63 -6.51 -6.53
C ILE A 18 3.84 -6.42 -5.01
N TYR A 19 3.24 -5.41 -4.41
CA TYR A 19 3.26 -5.14 -2.98
C TYR A 19 1.97 -5.67 -2.38
N SER A 20 2.07 -6.71 -1.57
CA SER A 20 0.98 -7.14 -0.69
C SER A 20 1.02 -6.30 0.58
N VAL A 21 0.02 -5.45 0.79
CA VAL A 21 -0.05 -4.56 1.95
C VAL A 21 -0.97 -5.14 3.03
N ASP A 22 -0.53 -5.01 4.28
CA ASP A 22 -1.29 -5.40 5.47
C ASP A 22 -2.03 -4.20 6.09
N SER A 23 -3.06 -4.46 6.89
CA SER A 23 -3.82 -3.42 7.61
C SER A 23 -2.91 -2.58 8.50
N SER A 24 -1.93 -3.19 9.16
CA SER A 24 -0.96 -2.51 10.03
C SER A 24 -0.20 -1.40 9.29
N SER A 25 0.25 -1.66 8.07
CA SER A 25 0.99 -0.68 7.25
C SER A 25 0.11 0.51 6.86
N LEU A 26 -1.16 0.27 6.52
CA LEU A 26 -2.12 1.32 6.17
C LEU A 26 -2.51 2.14 7.39
N MET A 27 -2.65 1.51 8.56
CA MET A 27 -2.90 2.18 9.84
C MET A 27 -1.71 3.03 10.28
N ASP A 28 -0.48 2.52 10.14
CA ASP A 28 0.73 3.29 10.46
C ASP A 28 0.86 4.53 9.59
N TRP A 29 0.54 4.39 8.30
CA TRP A 29 0.54 5.50 7.35
C TRP A 29 -0.53 6.56 7.64
N GLN A 30 -1.81 6.17 7.75
CA GLN A 30 -2.90 7.16 7.79
C GLN A 30 -3.43 7.48 9.19
N ALA A 31 -3.15 6.66 10.20
CA ALA A 31 -3.86 6.73 11.49
C ALA A 31 -2.97 6.97 12.71
N ARG A 32 -1.72 6.47 12.74
CA ARG A 32 -0.99 6.35 14.01
C ARG A 32 0.05 7.41 14.29
N HIS A 33 0.84 7.83 13.29
CA HIS A 33 2.10 8.53 13.59
C HIS A 33 2.15 9.97 13.08
N PHE A 34 1.66 10.23 11.87
CA PHE A 34 1.76 11.55 11.25
C PHE A 34 0.51 11.84 10.39
N PRO A 35 0.10 13.11 10.25
CA PRO A 35 -0.84 13.51 9.21
C PRO A 35 -0.37 13.05 7.82
N VAL A 36 -1.30 12.62 6.97
CA VAL A 36 -1.01 12.02 5.65
C VAL A 36 -0.27 12.98 4.71
N ASP A 37 -0.47 14.28 4.89
CA ASP A 37 0.12 15.36 4.10
C ASP A 37 1.58 15.70 4.46
N ILE A 38 2.12 15.15 5.55
CA ILE A 38 3.54 15.32 5.90
C ILE A 38 4.46 14.60 4.89
N PHE A 39 4.03 13.46 4.36
CA PHE A 39 4.80 12.68 3.39
C PHE A 39 4.19 12.79 2.00
N VAL A 40 4.25 13.99 1.42
CA VAL A 40 3.64 14.29 0.11
C VAL A 40 3.99 13.25 -0.97
N GLY A 41 5.27 12.88 -1.10
CA GLY A 41 5.70 11.89 -2.09
C GLY A 41 5.27 10.45 -1.81
N LEU A 42 4.85 10.12 -0.58
CA LEU A 42 4.35 8.79 -0.24
C LEU A 42 2.94 8.58 -0.78
N ALA A 43 2.06 9.59 -0.67
CA ALA A 43 0.70 9.51 -1.20
C ALA A 43 0.73 9.30 -2.73
N ASP A 44 1.51 10.12 -3.45
CA ASP A 44 1.71 9.98 -4.89
C ASP A 44 2.22 8.58 -5.26
N ARG A 45 3.13 8.03 -4.45
CA ARG A 45 3.70 6.71 -4.68
C ARG A 45 2.70 5.58 -4.45
N MET A 46 1.85 5.70 -3.43
CA MET A 46 0.76 4.75 -3.19
C MET A 46 -0.22 4.75 -4.35
N ASP A 47 -0.65 5.93 -4.80
CA ASP A 47 -1.56 6.08 -5.94
C ASP A 47 -0.95 5.52 -7.24
N ASP A 48 0.35 5.74 -7.48
CA ASP A 48 1.08 5.13 -8.59
C ASP A 48 1.05 3.60 -8.54
N LEU A 49 1.24 3.01 -7.36
CA LEU A 49 1.19 1.56 -7.20
C LEU A 49 -0.22 1.01 -7.42
N VAL A 50 -1.26 1.72 -6.98
CA VAL A 50 -2.66 1.35 -7.28
C VAL A 50 -2.93 1.44 -8.78
N ARG A 51 -2.64 2.58 -9.42
CA ARG A 51 -2.84 2.78 -10.87
C ARG A 51 -2.10 1.77 -11.74
N SER A 52 -0.96 1.28 -11.28
CA SER A 52 -0.17 0.27 -11.98
C SER A 52 -0.56 -1.17 -11.63
N ALA A 53 -1.62 -1.38 -10.83
CA ALA A 53 -2.07 -2.68 -10.32
C ALA A 53 -0.96 -3.45 -9.58
N ARG A 54 -0.12 -2.71 -8.85
CA ARG A 54 1.03 -3.22 -8.09
C ARG A 54 0.85 -3.13 -6.58
N LEU A 55 -0.20 -2.51 -6.09
CA LEU A 55 -0.61 -2.58 -4.69
C LEU A 55 -1.80 -3.51 -4.57
N VAL A 56 -1.69 -4.56 -3.77
CA VAL A 56 -2.77 -5.51 -3.50
C VAL A 56 -2.88 -5.80 -2.02
N ALA A 57 -4.06 -6.20 -1.57
CA ALA A 57 -4.30 -6.66 -0.22
C ALA A 57 -5.34 -7.80 -0.25
N PRO A 58 -5.23 -8.81 0.63
CA PRO A 58 -6.32 -9.77 0.82
C PRO A 58 -7.63 -9.05 1.22
N ALA A 59 -8.78 -9.55 0.80
CA ALA A 59 -10.09 -9.00 1.18
C ALA A 59 -10.28 -8.90 2.71
N MET A 60 -9.62 -9.78 3.49
CA MET A 60 -9.63 -9.71 4.96
C MET A 60 -9.03 -8.41 5.51
N VAL A 61 -8.09 -7.77 4.79
CA VAL A 61 -7.54 -6.46 5.17
C VAL A 61 -8.64 -5.41 5.11
N ARG A 62 -9.51 -5.45 4.10
CA ARG A 62 -10.68 -4.56 4.01
C ARG A 62 -11.61 -4.74 5.20
N GLU A 63 -11.92 -5.99 5.55
CA GLU A 63 -12.78 -6.32 6.70
C GLU A 63 -12.21 -5.80 8.02
N GLU A 64 -10.88 -5.84 8.18
CA GLU A 64 -10.22 -5.28 9.36
C GLU A 64 -10.31 -3.75 9.38
N LEU A 65 -9.99 -3.09 8.27
CA LEU A 65 -10.03 -1.63 8.18
C LEU A 65 -11.45 -1.07 8.33
N ASP A 66 -12.48 -1.78 7.89
CA ASP A 66 -13.87 -1.41 8.13
C ASP A 66 -14.22 -1.42 9.64
N LYS A 67 -13.57 -2.28 10.44
CA LYS A 67 -13.77 -2.36 11.89
C LYS A 67 -12.95 -1.32 12.65
N VAL A 68 -11.65 -1.21 12.36
CA VAL A 68 -10.70 -0.45 13.21
C VAL A 68 -10.09 0.79 12.53
N GLY A 69 -10.32 0.98 11.23
CA GLY A 69 -9.78 2.10 10.47
C GLY A 69 -10.39 3.45 10.83
N THR A 70 -9.63 4.51 10.61
CA THR A 70 -10.13 5.89 10.72
C THR A 70 -11.10 6.21 9.57
N ALA A 71 -11.91 7.27 9.72
CA ALA A 71 -12.81 7.70 8.66
C ALA A 71 -12.07 8.07 7.35
N GLY A 72 -10.88 8.68 7.47
CA GLY A 72 -10.02 8.99 6.33
C GLY A 72 -9.53 7.73 5.61
N LEU A 73 -9.05 6.74 6.37
CA LEU A 73 -8.55 5.50 5.80
C LEU A 73 -9.67 4.69 5.13
N LYS A 74 -10.86 4.60 5.75
CA LYS A 74 -12.03 3.96 5.14
C LYS A 74 -12.40 4.60 3.81
N ARG A 75 -12.44 5.94 3.77
CA ARG A 75 -12.70 6.70 2.53
C ARG A 75 -11.64 6.41 1.46
N TRP A 76 -10.36 6.34 1.83
CA TRP A 76 -9.29 6.02 0.88
C TRP A 76 -9.44 4.58 0.35
N THR A 77 -9.78 3.61 1.20
CA THR A 77 -10.03 2.22 0.76
C THR A 77 -11.29 2.06 -0.08
N ASP A 78 -12.29 2.93 0.07
CA ASP A 78 -13.46 2.97 -0.82
C ASP A 78 -13.10 3.46 -2.22
N GLN A 79 -12.17 4.42 -2.31
CA GLN A 79 -11.69 4.96 -3.58
C GLN A 79 -10.77 3.99 -4.33
N HIS A 80 -10.15 3.05 -3.62
CA HIS A 80 -9.19 2.08 -4.15
C HIS A 80 -9.65 0.64 -3.86
N ALA A 81 -10.94 0.36 -4.07
CA ALA A 81 -11.52 -0.95 -3.75
C ALA A 81 -10.94 -2.11 -4.58
N ASP A 82 -10.33 -1.79 -5.72
CA ASP A 82 -9.69 -2.72 -6.66
C ASP A 82 -8.39 -3.33 -6.13
N ILE A 83 -7.78 -2.77 -5.08
CA ILE A 83 -6.60 -3.37 -4.44
C ILE A 83 -6.95 -4.65 -3.67
N PHE A 84 -8.23 -4.86 -3.31
CA PHE A 84 -8.64 -5.97 -2.46
C PHE A 84 -8.95 -7.22 -3.28
N VAL A 85 -8.14 -8.25 -3.10
CA VAL A 85 -8.25 -9.52 -3.82
C VAL A 85 -9.01 -10.55 -2.97
N PRO A 86 -10.03 -11.24 -3.53
CA PRO A 86 -10.75 -12.29 -2.83
C PRO A 86 -9.82 -13.39 -2.33
N VAL A 87 -10.02 -13.83 -1.09
CA VAL A 87 -9.30 -14.99 -0.55
C VAL A 87 -10.12 -16.24 -0.87
N SER A 88 -9.78 -16.95 -1.94
CA SER A 88 -10.40 -18.24 -2.24
C SER A 88 -9.89 -19.30 -1.26
N ARG A 89 -10.77 -19.80 -0.39
CA ARG A 89 -10.55 -21.10 0.28
C ARG A 89 -10.86 -22.20 -0.72
N THR A 90 -9.83 -22.81 -1.30
CA THR A 90 -10.00 -24.16 -1.86
C THR A 90 -10.05 -25.11 -0.67
N ALA A 91 -11.24 -25.66 -0.41
CA ALA A 91 -11.43 -26.74 0.55
C ALA A 91 -11.03 -28.09 -0.06
#